data_AF-A0A6G7WXR3-F1
#
_entry.id   AF-A0A6G7WXR3-F1
#
_cell.length_a   1.000
_cell.length_b   1.000
_cell.length_c   1.000
_cell.angle_alpha   90.00
_cell.angle_beta   90.00
_cell.angle_gamma   90.00
#
_symmetry.space_group_name_H-M   'P 1'
#
loop_
_entity.id
_entity.type
_entity.pdbx_description
1 polymer ?
#
loop_
_entity_poly.entity_id
_entity_poly.type
_entity_poly.pdbx_seq_one_letter_code
_entity_poly.pdbx_strand_id
1 'polypeptide(L)'
;MRKKNVGIMSVTVLVLLAAITIWMSVTKNESSEPLDEIAQTEEKPNEVSSSNINYEFDTKYEDETWDDSTAKHITLNGNSTSIEGQGISQVGNTLRIQKAGDYVFTGTSTNLQIHVNVQDTETVRIILNGVTMTHASSAIVYSENADNTVITLAKNTTNTLSDGDTYTGMNEKEEPSATIFSNDDLIFNGSGELVLKGNFKNGIQTDDDLVIMDGKYQIHAKNDGIKGKDSVAIKQGSFMITADGDGIQASNATDTSKGWLYIKDATVDINALGDGLQAETHLQIDAGNYKIVTLENTTDSSNKGLKASASLTVNGGYFELTTVDDSIHSNGNVTINNGTYLINTEDDGMHADNALVINGGTIHVQSSYEGLEGAQVTINDGIISIVAQDDGINSAGGNDVQEEQGRRMDHFASRGDYPIQINGGTITVNANGDGIDANGNLEINGGDITVFGPTQGGNGYLDYDGVASITSGTLFASGTSDMMQGMSEDSSQASFALVLDQRYSAQSLLEIKDDNGNLLFSKEVMKDFNAFIYSGSNLNVGDTVHVSVNGSEVSSITLNSVMTNVSQNGQNVPMNQGPQGDRNQGGQRPGEQKPRM
;
A
#
# COMPACT_ATOMS: atom_id res chain seq x y z
N MET A 1 -15.95 12.76 -57.91
CA MET A 1 -15.25 13.98 -57.42
C MET A 1 -14.58 13.61 -56.10
N ARG A 2 -13.27 13.33 -56.11
CA ARG A 2 -12.14 14.20 -55.70
C ARG A 2 -11.94 14.32 -54.17
N LYS A 3 -10.82 13.70 -53.73
CA LYS A 3 -9.84 14.06 -52.67
C LYS A 3 -10.31 14.00 -51.20
N LYS A 4 -9.71 13.16 -50.32
CA LYS A 4 -8.37 13.17 -49.67
C LYS A 4 -8.14 14.33 -48.68
N ASN A 5 -7.86 13.98 -47.41
CA ASN A 5 -6.84 14.48 -46.45
C ASN A 5 -7.38 14.22 -45.01
N VAL A 6 -6.82 13.33 -44.17
CA VAL A 6 -5.56 13.36 -43.39
C VAL A 6 -5.38 14.63 -42.56
N GLY A 7 -5.29 14.46 -41.24
CA GLY A 7 -4.87 15.47 -40.26
C GLY A 7 -4.59 14.86 -38.88
N ILE A 8 -3.34 14.45 -38.68
CA ILE A 8 -2.68 14.23 -37.38
C ILE A 8 -2.29 15.60 -36.81
N MET A 9 -2.39 15.81 -35.49
CA MET A 9 -1.51 16.66 -34.66
C MET A 9 -2.05 16.60 -33.22
N SER A 10 -1.35 16.13 -32.19
CA SER A 10 -0.01 16.43 -31.65
C SER A 10 -0.19 17.10 -30.29
N VAL A 11 0.19 16.35 -29.25
CA VAL A 11 0.44 16.80 -27.89
C VAL A 11 1.50 17.90 -27.92
N THR A 12 1.25 19.01 -27.22
CA THR A 12 2.31 19.94 -26.83
C THR A 12 2.03 20.39 -25.40
N VAL A 13 2.72 19.77 -24.44
CA VAL A 13 2.81 20.25 -23.05
C VAL A 13 3.88 21.34 -23.04
N LEU A 14 3.49 22.55 -22.64
CA LEU A 14 4.37 23.71 -22.55
C LEU A 14 4.97 23.73 -21.13
N VAL A 15 6.25 23.37 -21.00
CA VAL A 15 7.05 23.57 -19.78
C VAL A 15 7.58 25.01 -19.81
N LEU A 16 7.17 25.83 -18.84
CA LEU A 16 7.72 27.17 -18.63
C LEU A 16 8.66 27.13 -17.41
N LEU A 17 9.96 26.97 -17.65
CA LEU A 17 11.00 27.25 -16.65
C LEU A 17 11.21 28.76 -16.60
N ALA A 18 10.97 29.38 -15.43
CA ALA A 18 11.46 30.72 -15.13
C ALA A 18 12.42 30.64 -13.94
N ALA A 19 13.72 30.75 -14.24
CA ALA A 19 14.78 30.97 -13.26
C ALA A 19 14.94 32.47 -13.03
N ILE A 20 14.84 32.94 -11.78
CA ILE A 20 15.35 34.25 -11.36
C ILE A 20 16.09 34.09 -10.05
N THR A 21 17.39 34.37 -10.14
CA THR A 21 18.41 34.46 -9.09
C THR A 21 18.17 35.65 -8.17
N ILE A 22 18.32 35.48 -6.85
CA ILE A 22 18.46 36.58 -5.89
C ILE A 22 19.80 36.45 -5.14
N TRP A 23 20.50 37.58 -5.09
CA TRP A 23 21.82 37.84 -4.54
C TRP A 23 21.92 37.62 -3.02
N MET A 24 23.04 37.01 -2.60
CA MET A 24 23.57 37.10 -1.25
C MET A 24 24.38 38.40 -1.09
N SER A 25 24.12 39.15 -0.01
CA SER A 25 25.07 40.14 0.53
C SER A 25 25.53 39.69 1.91
N VAL A 26 26.83 39.43 2.00
CA VAL A 26 27.56 39.13 3.23
C VAL A 26 27.92 40.43 3.92
N THR A 27 27.61 40.55 5.21
CA THR A 27 28.32 41.44 6.13
C THR A 27 28.64 40.69 7.42
N LYS A 28 29.93 40.45 7.64
CA LYS A 28 30.51 40.05 8.93
C LYS A 28 30.31 41.17 9.95
N ASN A 29 29.93 40.82 11.17
CA ASN A 29 30.45 41.49 12.35
C ASN A 29 30.55 40.50 13.52
N GLU A 30 31.75 40.42 14.11
CA GLU A 30 32.04 39.64 15.32
C GLU A 30 31.76 40.50 16.55
N SER A 31 31.14 39.91 17.59
CA SER A 31 31.58 40.05 18.99
C SER A 31 30.79 39.11 19.89
N SER A 32 31.51 38.15 20.45
CA SER A 32 31.12 37.15 21.44
C SER A 32 31.07 37.71 22.88
N GLU A 33 30.10 37.29 23.68
CA GLU A 33 30.28 36.83 25.08
C GLU A 33 29.16 35.80 25.44
N PRO A 34 29.42 34.80 26.30
CA PRO A 34 28.57 33.63 26.47
C PRO A 34 27.53 33.81 27.58
N LEU A 35 26.33 33.27 27.39
CA LEU A 35 25.37 33.02 28.46
C LEU A 35 25.00 31.54 28.44
N ASP A 36 25.10 30.94 29.63
CA ASP A 36 24.86 29.52 29.92
C ASP A 36 23.50 29.05 29.38
N GLU A 37 23.55 28.13 28.43
CA GLU A 37 22.38 27.44 27.88
C GLU A 37 22.18 26.12 28.63
N ILE A 38 21.03 26.02 29.28
CA ILE A 38 20.55 24.81 29.94
C ILE A 38 20.14 23.86 28.83
N ALA A 39 20.94 22.82 28.58
CA ALA A 39 20.62 21.79 27.59
C ALA A 39 19.31 21.07 27.98
N GLN A 40 18.21 21.46 27.35
CA GLN A 40 17.07 20.57 27.13
C GLN A 40 17.43 19.69 25.95
N THR A 41 17.51 18.39 26.20
CA THR A 41 17.60 17.36 25.17
C THR A 41 16.28 17.32 24.43
N GLU A 42 16.18 18.04 23.32
CA GLU A 42 15.18 17.74 22.28
C GLU A 42 15.57 16.39 21.66
N GLU A 43 14.78 15.35 21.93
CA GLU A 43 14.83 14.14 21.12
C GLU A 43 14.32 14.49 19.73
N LYS A 44 15.21 14.45 18.74
CA LYS A 44 14.78 14.50 17.34
C LYS A 44 13.89 13.29 17.04
N PRO A 45 12.82 13.44 16.25
CA PRO A 45 12.10 12.29 15.71
C PRO A 45 13.11 11.36 15.04
N ASN A 46 13.07 10.08 15.38
CA ASN A 46 13.87 9.07 14.70
C ASN A 46 13.56 9.15 13.20
N GLU A 47 14.56 9.44 12.36
CA GLU A 47 14.42 9.23 10.92
C GLU A 47 14.07 7.75 10.71
N VAL A 48 12.86 7.49 10.25
CA VAL A 48 12.41 6.15 9.88
C VAL A 48 13.26 5.72 8.68
N SER A 49 14.21 4.81 8.90
CA SER A 49 15.04 4.28 7.82
C SER A 49 14.16 3.42 6.91
N SER A 50 13.95 3.83 5.66
CA SER A 50 13.34 2.97 4.64
C SER A 50 14.26 1.78 4.36
N SER A 51 13.81 0.57 4.65
CA SER A 51 14.50 -0.67 4.30
C SER A 51 14.22 -1.03 2.85
N ASN A 52 14.96 -0.39 1.94
CA ASN A 52 14.87 -0.70 0.51
C ASN A 52 15.52 -2.06 0.21
N ILE A 53 14.79 -2.93 -0.49
CA ILE A 53 15.33 -4.13 -1.14
C ILE A 53 16.26 -3.66 -2.26
N ASN A 54 17.55 -3.93 -2.11
CA ASN A 54 18.55 -3.64 -3.14
C ASN A 54 18.83 -4.90 -3.98
N TYR A 55 17.86 -5.30 -4.79
CA TYR A 55 17.98 -6.47 -5.66
C TYR A 55 18.30 -6.05 -7.11
N GLU A 56 19.34 -6.65 -7.68
CA GLU A 56 19.71 -6.45 -9.08
C GLU A 56 19.38 -7.71 -9.89
N PHE A 57 18.52 -7.57 -10.89
CA PHE A 57 18.21 -8.65 -11.82
C PHE A 57 19.43 -9.02 -12.66
N ASP A 58 19.78 -10.31 -12.68
CA ASP A 58 20.89 -10.80 -13.49
C ASP A 58 20.57 -10.68 -14.98
N THR A 59 21.33 -9.83 -15.67
CA THR A 59 21.18 -9.57 -17.10
C THR A 59 21.33 -10.81 -17.98
N LYS A 60 21.97 -11.90 -17.50
CA LYS A 60 22.07 -13.14 -18.26
C LYS A 60 20.71 -13.79 -18.54
N TYR A 61 19.70 -13.50 -17.69
CA TYR A 61 18.35 -14.02 -17.87
C TYR A 61 17.47 -13.14 -18.77
N GLU A 62 18.00 -12.04 -19.32
CA GLU A 62 17.29 -11.23 -20.33
C GLU A 62 17.28 -11.87 -21.72
N ASP A 63 18.20 -12.81 -21.99
CA ASP A 63 18.27 -13.48 -23.29
C ASP A 63 17.19 -14.58 -23.40
N GLU A 64 16.09 -14.25 -24.08
CA GLU A 64 15.02 -15.19 -24.44
C GLU A 64 15.38 -16.11 -25.63
N THR A 65 16.54 -15.89 -26.28
CA THR A 65 16.94 -16.65 -27.47
C THR A 65 17.75 -17.90 -27.13
N TRP A 66 17.73 -18.88 -28.03
CA TRP A 66 18.52 -20.10 -27.90
C TRP A 66 19.20 -20.47 -29.21
N ASP A 67 20.31 -21.21 -29.10
CA ASP A 67 20.98 -21.79 -30.26
C ASP A 67 20.30 -23.11 -30.63
N ASP A 68 19.41 -23.04 -31.61
CA ASP A 68 18.63 -24.16 -32.12
C ASP A 68 19.47 -25.37 -32.55
N SER A 69 20.74 -25.14 -32.94
CA SER A 69 21.65 -26.20 -33.40
C SER A 69 22.23 -27.05 -32.27
N THR A 70 22.20 -26.53 -31.03
CA THR A 70 22.71 -27.20 -29.83
C THR A 70 21.61 -27.59 -28.83
N ALA A 71 20.41 -27.01 -29.02
CA ALA A 71 19.23 -27.35 -28.26
C ALA A 71 18.78 -28.80 -28.49
N LYS A 72 18.16 -29.38 -27.47
CA LYS A 72 17.55 -30.71 -27.54
C LYS A 72 16.07 -30.51 -27.82
N HIS A 73 15.56 -31.16 -28.86
CA HIS A 73 14.19 -30.96 -29.33
C HIS A 73 13.27 -32.07 -28.84
N ILE A 74 12.19 -31.68 -28.17
CA ILE A 74 11.17 -32.58 -27.66
C ILE A 74 9.84 -32.22 -28.32
N THR A 75 9.34 -33.12 -29.15
CA THR A 75 8.03 -32.96 -29.80
C THR A 75 7.00 -33.87 -29.14
N LEU A 76 5.98 -33.26 -28.55
CA LEU A 76 4.86 -33.91 -27.88
C LEU A 76 3.72 -34.14 -28.89
N ASN A 77 3.31 -35.40 -29.07
CA ASN A 77 2.34 -35.84 -30.08
C ASN A 77 1.14 -36.56 -29.45
N GLY A 78 0.53 -35.94 -28.45
CA GLY A 78 -0.55 -36.50 -27.62
C GLY A 78 -0.04 -37.58 -26.69
N ASN A 79 0.01 -38.83 -27.18
CA ASN A 79 0.38 -40.01 -26.39
C ASN A 79 1.81 -40.49 -26.65
N SER A 80 2.56 -39.83 -27.54
CA SER A 80 3.95 -40.17 -27.83
C SER A 80 4.84 -38.93 -27.80
N THR A 81 6.14 -39.17 -27.61
CA THR A 81 7.17 -38.13 -27.57
C THR A 81 8.27 -38.47 -28.56
N SER A 82 8.70 -37.50 -29.36
CA SER A 82 9.95 -37.57 -30.13
C SER A 82 11.03 -36.80 -29.38
N ILE A 83 12.21 -37.40 -29.22
CA ILE A 83 13.35 -36.80 -28.53
C ILE A 83 14.54 -36.77 -29.49
N GLU A 84 15.02 -35.57 -29.81
CA GLU A 84 16.21 -35.34 -30.63
C GLU A 84 17.27 -34.62 -29.78
N GLY A 85 18.32 -35.36 -29.39
CA GLY A 85 19.37 -34.85 -28.51
C GLY A 85 19.80 -35.88 -27.46
N GLN A 86 20.70 -35.46 -26.56
CA GLN A 86 21.17 -36.26 -25.43
C GLN A 86 20.93 -35.51 -24.11
N GLY A 87 20.89 -36.24 -23.00
CA GLY A 87 20.70 -35.65 -21.66
C GLY A 87 19.25 -35.59 -21.17
N ILE A 88 18.30 -36.08 -21.98
CA ILE A 88 16.91 -36.32 -21.60
C ILE A 88 16.50 -37.74 -22.00
N SER A 89 15.69 -38.39 -21.17
CA SER A 89 15.13 -39.71 -21.47
C SER A 89 13.69 -39.83 -20.97
N GLN A 90 12.87 -40.64 -21.64
CA GLN A 90 11.52 -40.93 -21.18
C GLN A 90 11.49 -42.25 -20.39
N VAL A 91 10.98 -42.22 -19.17
CA VAL A 91 10.69 -43.41 -18.35
C VAL A 91 9.23 -43.39 -17.97
N GLY A 92 8.44 -44.25 -18.62
CA GLY A 92 6.98 -44.24 -18.47
C GLY A 92 6.41 -42.88 -18.91
N ASN A 93 5.77 -42.19 -17.97
CA ASN A 93 5.14 -40.88 -18.17
C ASN A 93 6.06 -39.70 -17.76
N THR A 94 7.33 -39.95 -17.48
CA THR A 94 8.26 -38.92 -17.01
C THR A 94 9.38 -38.70 -18.04
N LEU A 95 9.55 -37.45 -18.46
CA LEU A 95 10.67 -36.94 -19.25
C LEU A 95 11.76 -36.45 -18.31
N ARG A 96 12.79 -37.27 -18.09
CA ARG A 96 13.88 -37.01 -17.14
C ARG A 96 15.03 -36.29 -17.80
N ILE A 97 15.25 -35.04 -17.42
CA ILE A 97 16.42 -34.23 -17.77
C ILE A 97 17.53 -34.52 -16.74
N GLN A 98 18.68 -34.99 -17.21
CA GLN A 98 19.81 -35.45 -16.37
C GLN A 98 21.14 -34.80 -16.75
N LYS A 99 21.10 -33.75 -17.58
CA LYS A 99 22.25 -32.94 -17.98
C LYS A 99 21.85 -31.48 -18.15
N ALA A 100 22.81 -30.57 -17.96
CA ALA A 100 22.64 -29.15 -18.25
C ALA A 100 22.31 -28.86 -19.72
N GLY A 101 21.68 -27.69 -19.95
CA GLY A 101 21.52 -27.06 -21.27
C GLY A 101 20.07 -26.82 -21.67
N ASP A 102 19.88 -26.53 -22.96
CA ASP A 102 18.61 -26.09 -23.54
C ASP A 102 17.75 -27.23 -24.06
N TYR A 103 16.48 -27.27 -23.63
CA TYR A 103 15.48 -28.26 -24.01
C TYR A 103 14.24 -27.57 -24.56
N VAL A 104 13.98 -27.71 -25.85
CA VAL A 104 12.86 -27.06 -26.56
C VAL A 104 11.68 -28.02 -26.66
N PHE A 105 10.57 -27.65 -26.03
CA PHE A 105 9.34 -28.42 -26.04
C PHE A 105 8.31 -27.79 -26.98
N THR A 106 7.67 -28.63 -27.80
CA THR A 106 6.61 -28.23 -28.74
C THR A 106 5.49 -29.27 -28.74
N GLY A 107 4.27 -28.87 -29.11
CA GLY A 107 3.15 -29.79 -29.33
C GLY A 107 2.32 -30.07 -28.08
N THR A 108 1.64 -31.22 -28.03
CA THR A 108 0.66 -31.52 -26.97
C THR A 108 0.92 -32.85 -26.28
N SER A 109 0.65 -32.96 -24.98
CA SER A 109 0.72 -34.22 -24.26
C SER A 109 -0.35 -34.35 -23.18
N THR A 110 -0.74 -35.59 -22.91
CA THR A 110 -1.54 -35.94 -21.74
C THR A 110 -0.77 -36.92 -20.85
N ASN A 111 -0.78 -36.69 -19.54
CA ASN A 111 -0.07 -37.47 -18.53
C ASN A 111 1.44 -37.55 -18.79
N LEU A 112 2.08 -36.43 -19.07
CA LEU A 112 3.55 -36.33 -19.07
C LEU A 112 4.03 -35.30 -18.05
N GLN A 113 5.08 -35.66 -17.33
CA GLN A 113 5.84 -34.78 -16.43
C GLN A 113 7.23 -34.54 -16.99
N ILE A 114 7.71 -33.31 -16.93
CA ILE A 114 9.12 -32.95 -17.09
C ILE A 114 9.77 -32.99 -15.71
N HIS A 115 10.78 -33.83 -15.53
CA HIS A 115 11.48 -34.00 -14.26
C HIS A 115 12.95 -33.62 -14.45
N VAL A 116 13.41 -32.58 -13.75
CA VAL A 116 14.81 -32.12 -13.77
C VAL A 116 15.53 -32.65 -12.54
N ASN A 117 16.62 -33.39 -12.76
CA ASN A 117 17.51 -33.86 -11.71
C ASN A 117 18.93 -33.94 -12.28
N VAL A 118 19.63 -32.81 -12.19
CA VAL A 118 21.02 -32.60 -12.66
C VAL A 118 21.94 -32.36 -11.47
N GLN A 119 23.22 -32.02 -11.68
CA GLN A 119 24.09 -31.63 -10.55
C GLN A 119 23.65 -30.28 -9.97
N ASP A 120 23.90 -30.05 -8.67
CA ASP A 120 23.60 -28.82 -7.93
C ASP A 120 24.39 -27.58 -8.40
N THR A 121 25.28 -27.75 -9.37
CA THR A 121 26.02 -26.66 -10.05
C THR A 121 25.59 -26.47 -11.51
N GLU A 122 24.61 -27.23 -11.99
CA GLU A 122 24.19 -27.25 -13.39
C GLU A 122 22.88 -26.48 -13.61
N THR A 123 22.87 -25.58 -14.59
CA THR A 123 21.64 -24.90 -15.04
C THR A 123 20.94 -25.69 -16.16
N VAL A 124 19.62 -25.81 -16.07
CA VAL A 124 18.76 -26.35 -17.13
C VAL A 124 17.82 -25.27 -17.62
N ARG A 125 17.68 -25.14 -18.95
CA ARG A 125 16.70 -24.25 -19.55
C ARG A 125 15.64 -25.04 -20.32
N ILE A 126 14.39 -24.89 -19.92
CA ILE A 126 13.21 -25.46 -20.55
C ILE A 126 12.56 -24.35 -21.39
N ILE A 127 12.58 -24.51 -22.71
CA ILE A 127 11.94 -23.59 -23.65
C ILE A 127 10.56 -24.13 -23.99
N LEU A 128 9.52 -23.43 -23.54
CA LEU A 128 8.12 -23.74 -23.86
C LEU A 128 7.73 -23.01 -25.15
N ASN A 129 7.64 -23.76 -26.24
CA ASN A 129 7.43 -23.23 -27.59
C ASN A 129 6.09 -23.69 -28.18
N GLY A 130 5.00 -23.22 -27.58
CA GLY A 130 3.63 -23.55 -27.99
C GLY A 130 3.21 -24.94 -27.53
N VAL A 131 3.40 -25.22 -26.23
CA VAL A 131 3.02 -26.52 -25.65
C VAL A 131 1.62 -26.52 -25.06
N THR A 132 0.96 -27.68 -25.06
CA THR A 132 -0.19 -27.95 -24.18
C THR A 132 0.03 -29.26 -23.45
N MET A 133 0.19 -29.22 -22.14
CA MET A 133 0.49 -30.39 -21.31
C MET A 133 -0.51 -30.53 -20.18
N THR A 134 -1.02 -31.74 -19.99
CA THR A 134 -1.80 -32.09 -18.80
C THR A 134 -1.18 -33.27 -18.07
N HIS A 135 -1.39 -33.36 -16.76
CA HIS A 135 -1.02 -34.55 -15.98
C HIS A 135 -2.09 -34.85 -14.94
N ALA A 136 -2.55 -36.09 -14.84
CA ALA A 136 -3.69 -36.43 -13.99
C ALA A 136 -3.36 -36.52 -12.50
N SER A 137 -2.10 -36.77 -12.12
CA SER A 137 -1.76 -37.06 -10.72
C SER A 137 -0.39 -36.55 -10.22
N SER A 138 0.13 -35.47 -10.82
CA SER A 138 1.45 -34.89 -10.50
C SER A 138 1.63 -33.55 -11.20
N ALA A 139 2.73 -32.87 -10.89
CA ALA A 139 3.18 -31.63 -11.54
C ALA A 139 3.52 -31.84 -13.02
N ILE A 140 3.42 -30.77 -13.81
CA ILE A 140 3.87 -30.75 -15.19
C ILE A 140 5.38 -30.58 -15.27
N VAL A 141 5.94 -29.67 -14.46
CA VAL A 141 7.38 -29.51 -14.30
C VAL A 141 7.72 -29.72 -12.83
N TYR A 142 8.60 -30.68 -12.56
CA TYR A 142 9.20 -30.88 -11.25
C TYR A 142 10.73 -30.79 -11.38
N SER A 143 11.32 -29.70 -10.88
CA SER A 143 12.76 -29.55 -10.75
C SER A 143 13.18 -30.03 -9.36
N GLU A 144 13.67 -31.27 -9.27
CA GLU A 144 14.10 -31.88 -8.02
C GLU A 144 15.50 -31.41 -7.60
N ASN A 145 16.39 -31.19 -8.57
CA ASN A 145 17.75 -30.72 -8.32
C ASN A 145 18.33 -30.01 -9.55
N ALA A 146 18.75 -28.76 -9.41
CA ALA A 146 19.57 -27.97 -10.33
C ALA A 146 20.22 -26.81 -9.57
N ASP A 147 21.25 -26.17 -10.15
CA ASP A 147 21.67 -24.84 -9.65
C ASP A 147 20.58 -23.81 -9.94
N ASN A 148 20.06 -23.85 -11.17
CA ASN A 148 19.00 -22.97 -11.64
C ASN A 148 18.16 -23.73 -12.67
N THR A 149 16.83 -23.68 -12.54
CA THR A 149 15.92 -24.07 -13.62
C THR A 149 15.33 -22.81 -14.25
N VAL A 150 15.62 -22.61 -15.54
CA VAL A 150 15.10 -21.49 -16.33
C VAL A 150 13.95 -21.98 -17.21
N ILE A 151 12.80 -21.34 -17.16
CA ILE A 151 11.67 -21.58 -18.05
C ILE A 151 11.53 -20.38 -18.98
N THR A 152 11.80 -20.61 -20.27
CA THR A 152 11.68 -19.59 -21.32
C THR A 152 10.35 -19.76 -22.06
N LEU A 153 9.50 -18.74 -22.00
CA LEU A 153 8.25 -18.65 -22.77
C LEU A 153 8.57 -18.15 -24.17
N ALA A 154 8.61 -19.04 -25.16
CA ALA A 154 9.02 -18.66 -26.51
C ALA A 154 8.09 -17.59 -27.09
N LYS A 155 8.69 -16.58 -27.71
CA LYS A 155 8.01 -15.44 -28.30
C LYS A 155 6.89 -15.85 -29.25
N ASN A 156 5.76 -15.13 -29.19
CA ASN A 156 4.56 -15.36 -30.00
C ASN A 156 3.95 -16.76 -29.85
N THR A 157 4.16 -17.41 -28.71
CA THR A 157 3.52 -18.69 -28.38
C THR A 157 2.68 -18.58 -27.11
N THR A 158 1.66 -19.43 -27.02
CA THR A 158 0.89 -19.66 -25.80
C THR A 158 1.17 -21.08 -25.34
N ASN A 159 1.58 -21.23 -24.08
CA ASN A 159 1.89 -22.49 -23.43
C ASN A 159 0.81 -22.76 -22.39
N THR A 160 0.16 -23.92 -22.45
CA THR A 160 -0.96 -24.28 -21.55
C THR A 160 -0.58 -25.48 -20.70
N LEU A 161 -0.48 -25.31 -19.38
CA LEU A 161 -0.10 -26.38 -18.44
C LEU A 161 -1.22 -26.58 -17.42
N SER A 162 -1.57 -27.84 -17.13
CA SER A 162 -2.58 -28.17 -16.12
C SER A 162 -2.20 -29.46 -15.40
N ASP A 163 -1.94 -29.38 -14.10
CA ASP A 163 -1.70 -30.55 -13.27
C ASP A 163 -3.00 -31.27 -12.87
N GLY A 164 -2.88 -32.28 -12.01
CA GLY A 164 -3.99 -33.04 -11.47
C GLY A 164 -4.56 -32.40 -10.20
N ASP A 165 -5.76 -32.79 -9.82
CA ASP A 165 -6.38 -32.37 -8.55
C ASP A 165 -5.81 -33.10 -7.31
N THR A 166 -5.03 -34.15 -7.54
CA THR A 166 -4.42 -35.01 -6.52
C THR A 166 -3.04 -35.43 -6.97
N TYR A 167 -2.06 -35.48 -6.07
CA TYR A 167 -0.72 -35.94 -6.41
C TYR A 167 -0.42 -37.31 -5.81
N THR A 168 0.18 -38.19 -6.62
CA THR A 168 0.57 -39.54 -6.20
C THR A 168 2.09 -39.69 -6.18
N GLY A 169 2.64 -40.36 -5.17
CA GLY A 169 4.08 -40.63 -5.09
C GLY A 169 4.92 -39.42 -4.67
N MET A 170 4.32 -38.50 -3.90
CA MET A 170 5.03 -37.36 -3.30
C MET A 170 6.11 -37.82 -2.31
N ASN A 171 7.09 -36.95 -2.08
CA ASN A 171 8.10 -37.19 -1.05
C ASN A 171 7.55 -36.96 0.38
N GLU A 172 8.42 -37.06 1.38
CA GLU A 172 8.05 -36.88 2.80
C GLU A 172 7.62 -35.46 3.17
N LYS A 173 7.93 -34.47 2.32
CA LYS A 173 7.52 -33.07 2.46
C LYS A 173 6.26 -32.73 1.64
N GLU A 174 5.61 -33.74 1.05
CA GLU A 174 4.46 -33.56 0.15
C GLU A 174 4.77 -32.77 -1.13
N GLU A 175 5.98 -32.93 -1.67
CA GLU A 175 6.41 -32.30 -2.91
C GLU A 175 6.36 -33.28 -4.10
N PRO A 176 6.14 -32.79 -5.34
CA PRO A 176 5.88 -31.38 -5.69
C PRO A 176 4.47 -30.92 -5.24
N SER A 177 4.30 -29.61 -5.04
CA SER A 177 3.03 -29.01 -4.58
C SER A 177 2.50 -27.89 -5.49
N ALA A 178 2.95 -27.86 -6.74
CA ALA A 178 2.52 -26.90 -7.75
C ALA A 178 2.60 -27.48 -9.17
N THR A 179 1.87 -26.90 -10.13
CA THR A 179 1.95 -27.32 -11.55
C THR A 179 3.36 -27.19 -12.11
N ILE A 180 4.06 -26.12 -11.73
CA ILE A 180 5.50 -25.95 -11.89
C ILE A 180 6.09 -25.84 -10.50
N PHE A 181 6.93 -26.80 -10.13
CA PHE A 181 7.56 -26.86 -8.82
C PHE A 181 9.08 -27.03 -8.95
N SER A 182 9.86 -26.31 -8.12
CA SER A 182 11.31 -26.46 -8.02
C SER A 182 11.76 -26.56 -6.56
N ASN A 183 12.73 -27.41 -6.28
CA ASN A 183 13.43 -27.43 -4.98
C ASN A 183 14.48 -26.31 -4.87
N ASP A 184 14.99 -25.84 -6.01
CA ASP A 184 16.05 -24.83 -6.11
C ASP A 184 15.55 -23.61 -6.91
N ASP A 185 16.43 -22.63 -7.15
CA ASP A 185 16.11 -21.40 -7.88
C ASP A 185 15.35 -21.62 -9.20
N LEU A 186 14.26 -20.88 -9.35
CA LEU A 186 13.38 -20.94 -10.50
C LEU A 186 13.32 -19.59 -11.19
N ILE A 187 13.57 -19.57 -12.49
CA ILE A 187 13.65 -18.34 -13.28
C ILE A 187 12.70 -18.44 -14.46
N PHE A 188 11.94 -17.38 -14.70
CA PHE A 188 11.14 -17.23 -15.91
C PHE A 188 11.63 -16.06 -16.76
N ASN A 189 11.68 -16.27 -18.06
CA ASN A 189 11.87 -15.22 -19.06
C ASN A 189 11.13 -15.55 -20.35
N GLY A 190 11.19 -14.63 -21.32
CA GLY A 190 10.57 -14.79 -22.62
C GLY A 190 9.19 -14.13 -22.71
N SER A 191 8.98 -13.44 -23.83
CA SER A 191 7.78 -12.64 -24.12
C SER A 191 6.54 -13.45 -24.50
N GLY A 192 6.60 -14.78 -24.46
CA GLY A 192 5.47 -15.68 -24.66
C GLY A 192 4.43 -15.62 -23.54
N GLU A 193 3.38 -16.44 -23.69
CA GLU A 193 2.29 -16.55 -22.73
C GLU A 193 2.29 -17.94 -22.07
N LEU A 194 2.02 -17.96 -20.76
CA LEU A 194 1.78 -19.14 -19.95
C LEU A 194 0.37 -19.10 -19.36
N VAL A 195 -0.46 -20.03 -19.78
CA VAL A 195 -1.78 -20.33 -19.20
C VAL A 195 -1.62 -21.54 -18.30
N LEU A 196 -1.84 -21.37 -16.99
CA LEU A 196 -1.52 -22.37 -15.99
C LEU A 196 -2.70 -22.66 -15.07
N LYS A 197 -2.96 -23.94 -14.82
CA LYS A 197 -3.97 -24.42 -13.87
C LYS A 197 -3.34 -25.31 -12.80
N GLY A 198 -3.19 -24.76 -11.60
CA GLY A 198 -2.84 -25.48 -10.37
C GLY A 198 -4.09 -26.05 -9.71
N ASN A 199 -4.49 -27.25 -10.11
CA ASN A 199 -5.66 -27.94 -9.59
C ASN A 199 -5.39 -28.63 -8.24
N PHE A 200 -4.13 -28.98 -7.94
CA PHE A 200 -3.78 -29.62 -6.66
C PHE A 200 -3.63 -28.60 -5.53
N LYS A 201 -2.73 -27.63 -5.72
CA LYS A 201 -2.41 -26.56 -4.76
C LYS A 201 -1.99 -25.31 -5.55
N ASN A 202 -0.68 -25.03 -5.59
CA ASN A 202 -0.15 -23.78 -6.12
C ASN A 202 -0.02 -23.81 -7.66
N GLY A 203 0.05 -22.62 -8.27
CA GLY A 203 0.34 -22.51 -9.70
C GLY A 203 1.83 -22.75 -9.99
N ILE A 204 2.65 -21.81 -9.54
CA ILE A 204 4.12 -21.83 -9.64
C ILE A 204 4.69 -21.80 -8.23
N GLN A 205 5.65 -22.70 -7.93
CA GLN A 205 6.33 -22.70 -6.65
C GLN A 205 7.82 -23.04 -6.75
N THR A 206 8.63 -22.40 -5.92
CA THR A 206 9.98 -22.86 -5.59
C THR A 206 10.25 -22.83 -4.07
N ASP A 207 11.10 -23.72 -3.61
CA ASP A 207 11.64 -23.78 -2.26
C ASP A 207 12.80 -22.79 -2.01
N ASP A 208 13.32 -22.11 -3.04
CA ASP A 208 14.36 -21.08 -2.93
C ASP A 208 13.88 -19.76 -3.58
N ASP A 209 14.70 -19.13 -4.44
CA ASP A 209 14.40 -17.83 -5.06
C ASP A 209 13.60 -18.00 -6.36
N LEU A 210 12.57 -17.17 -6.53
CA LEU A 210 11.79 -17.08 -7.76
C LEU A 210 12.06 -15.75 -8.47
N VAL A 211 12.55 -15.82 -9.71
CA VAL A 211 12.82 -14.62 -10.52
C VAL A 211 11.98 -14.64 -11.79
N ILE A 212 11.25 -13.55 -12.05
CA ILE A 212 10.49 -13.36 -13.28
C ILE A 212 11.00 -12.13 -14.01
N MET A 213 11.62 -12.35 -15.17
CA MET A 213 12.21 -11.30 -15.99
C MET A 213 11.17 -10.57 -16.84
N ASP A 214 10.25 -11.33 -17.45
CA ASP A 214 9.13 -10.85 -18.27
C ASP A 214 8.13 -12.00 -18.54
N GLY A 215 7.17 -11.77 -19.44
CA GLY A 215 6.20 -12.76 -19.89
C GLY A 215 4.74 -12.36 -19.61
N LYS A 216 3.82 -13.21 -20.05
CA LYS A 216 2.39 -13.09 -19.77
C LYS A 216 1.90 -14.34 -19.05
N TYR A 217 1.24 -14.16 -17.91
CA TYR A 217 0.84 -15.25 -17.03
C TYR A 217 -0.67 -15.18 -16.80
N GLN A 218 -1.39 -16.24 -17.16
CA GLN A 218 -2.79 -16.45 -16.80
C GLN A 218 -2.86 -17.67 -15.87
N ILE A 219 -3.02 -17.46 -14.57
CA ILE A 219 -2.91 -18.50 -13.55
C ILE A 219 -4.24 -18.68 -12.83
N HIS A 220 -4.68 -19.93 -12.72
CA HIS A 220 -5.76 -20.33 -11.80
C HIS A 220 -5.20 -21.38 -10.85
N ALA A 221 -5.18 -21.10 -9.54
CA ALA A 221 -4.61 -21.99 -8.53
C ALA A 221 -5.59 -22.29 -7.40
N LYS A 222 -5.54 -23.53 -6.90
CA LYS A 222 -6.32 -24.01 -5.75
C LYS A 222 -5.74 -23.64 -4.39
N ASN A 223 -4.57 -23.03 -4.39
CA ASN A 223 -4.00 -22.32 -3.27
C ASN A 223 -3.32 -21.07 -3.85
N ASP A 224 -2.01 -20.90 -3.66
CA ASP A 224 -1.30 -19.69 -4.06
C ASP A 224 -1.06 -19.66 -5.58
N GLY A 225 -1.21 -18.50 -6.21
CA GLY A 225 -0.91 -18.32 -7.64
C GLY A 225 0.58 -18.54 -7.93
N ILE A 226 1.41 -17.73 -7.29
CA ILE A 226 2.88 -17.76 -7.40
C ILE A 226 3.49 -17.74 -6.00
N LYS A 227 4.38 -18.69 -5.70
CA LYS A 227 5.02 -18.82 -4.39
C LYS A 227 6.53 -19.02 -4.51
N GLY A 228 7.32 -18.07 -4.06
CA GLY A 228 8.74 -18.28 -3.77
C GLY A 228 8.91 -18.45 -2.27
N LYS A 229 9.75 -19.37 -1.80
CA LYS A 229 9.97 -19.47 -0.36
C LYS A 229 10.92 -18.36 0.09
N ASP A 230 12.08 -18.28 -0.52
CA ASP A 230 13.13 -17.38 -0.06
C ASP A 230 12.97 -15.96 -0.62
N SER A 231 12.53 -15.85 -1.86
CA SER A 231 12.15 -14.56 -2.43
C SER A 231 11.28 -14.69 -3.66
N VAL A 232 10.62 -13.59 -4.01
CA VAL A 232 10.03 -13.39 -5.34
C VAL A 232 10.51 -12.05 -5.88
N ALA A 233 11.17 -12.06 -7.03
CA ALA A 233 11.63 -10.87 -7.73
C ALA A 233 11.00 -10.78 -9.12
N ILE A 234 10.23 -9.74 -9.38
CA ILE A 234 9.55 -9.49 -10.67
C ILE A 234 10.11 -8.24 -11.31
N LYS A 235 10.84 -8.39 -12.42
CA LYS A 235 11.38 -7.26 -13.17
C LYS A 235 10.28 -6.57 -13.95
N GLN A 236 9.53 -7.35 -14.73
CA GLN A 236 8.36 -6.91 -15.47
C GLN A 236 7.48 -8.10 -15.88
N GLY A 237 6.31 -7.81 -16.45
CA GLY A 237 5.39 -8.83 -16.96
C GLY A 237 3.92 -8.43 -16.84
N SER A 238 3.04 -9.28 -17.36
CA SER A 238 1.60 -9.16 -17.18
C SER A 238 1.05 -10.41 -16.49
N PHE A 239 0.32 -10.23 -15.40
CA PHE A 239 -0.16 -11.29 -14.54
C PHE A 239 -1.67 -11.17 -14.38
N MET A 240 -2.40 -12.23 -14.70
CA MET A 240 -3.82 -12.40 -14.43
C MET A 240 -3.98 -13.66 -13.58
N ILE A 241 -4.25 -13.49 -12.29
CA ILE A 241 -4.21 -14.57 -11.30
C ILE A 241 -5.57 -14.70 -10.62
N THR A 242 -6.08 -15.93 -10.55
CA THR A 242 -7.14 -16.31 -9.63
C THR A 242 -6.58 -17.36 -8.68
N ALA A 243 -6.61 -17.11 -7.38
CA ALA A 243 -6.02 -17.96 -6.35
C ALA A 243 -7.02 -18.19 -5.21
N ASP A 244 -7.21 -19.45 -4.82
CA ASP A 244 -7.98 -19.79 -3.61
C ASP A 244 -7.13 -19.55 -2.32
N GLY A 245 -5.83 -19.27 -2.47
CA GLY A 245 -4.92 -18.72 -1.44
C GLY A 245 -4.41 -17.34 -1.85
N ASP A 246 -3.12 -17.09 -1.68
CA ASP A 246 -2.52 -15.79 -2.01
C ASP A 246 -2.30 -15.63 -3.53
N GLY A 247 -2.36 -14.39 -4.02
CA GLY A 247 -1.99 -14.11 -5.41
C GLY A 247 -0.52 -14.39 -5.69
N ILE A 248 0.36 -13.65 -5.01
CA ILE A 248 1.83 -13.81 -5.08
C ILE A 248 2.40 -13.76 -3.66
N GLN A 249 3.19 -14.77 -3.28
CA GLN A 249 3.72 -14.90 -1.93
C GLN A 249 5.24 -15.17 -1.91
N ALA A 250 5.94 -14.48 -1.00
CA ALA A 250 7.27 -14.84 -0.52
C ALA A 250 7.18 -15.37 0.91
N SER A 251 7.45 -16.67 1.16
CA SER A 251 6.91 -17.37 2.35
C SER A 251 7.92 -17.72 3.47
N ASN A 252 9.17 -17.30 3.40
CA ASN A 252 10.15 -17.60 4.46
C ASN A 252 10.05 -16.60 5.63
N ALA A 253 9.31 -16.99 6.67
CA ALA A 253 9.16 -16.20 7.90
C ALA A 253 10.26 -16.42 8.95
N THR A 254 11.20 -17.34 8.72
CA THR A 254 12.19 -17.75 9.73
C THR A 254 13.55 -17.09 9.55
N ASP A 255 13.95 -16.80 8.31
CA ASP A 255 15.18 -16.10 7.97
C ASP A 255 14.83 -14.71 7.48
N THR A 256 15.14 -13.69 8.27
CA THR A 256 14.77 -12.30 7.98
C THR A 256 15.52 -11.71 6.78
N SER A 257 16.52 -12.40 6.24
CA SER A 257 17.18 -12.01 4.97
C SER A 257 16.45 -12.53 3.72
N LYS A 258 15.42 -13.36 3.93
CA LYS A 258 14.58 -14.02 2.94
C LYS A 258 13.11 -13.63 3.18
N GLY A 259 12.16 -14.26 2.48
CA GLY A 259 10.73 -13.98 2.58
C GLY A 259 10.31 -12.64 1.98
N TRP A 260 11.14 -12.03 1.14
CA TRP A 260 10.88 -10.71 0.56
C TRP A 260 10.29 -10.82 -0.85
N LEU A 261 9.46 -9.84 -1.21
CA LEU A 261 8.85 -9.67 -2.53
C LEU A 261 9.24 -8.32 -3.11
N TYR A 262 9.87 -8.33 -4.28
CA TYR A 262 10.27 -7.13 -5.00
C TYR A 262 9.63 -7.10 -6.39
N ILE A 263 8.92 -6.03 -6.72
CA ILE A 263 8.34 -5.80 -8.04
C ILE A 263 8.84 -4.47 -8.58
N LYS A 264 9.57 -4.52 -9.69
CA LYS A 264 10.13 -3.33 -10.33
C LYS A 264 9.10 -2.58 -11.20
N ASP A 265 8.46 -3.28 -12.14
CA ASP A 265 7.41 -2.69 -12.98
C ASP A 265 6.52 -3.77 -13.61
N ALA A 266 5.32 -4.01 -13.09
CA ALA A 266 4.43 -5.07 -13.61
C ALA A 266 2.99 -4.58 -13.86
N THR A 267 2.26 -5.29 -14.72
CA THR A 267 0.80 -5.20 -14.79
C THR A 267 0.18 -6.42 -14.12
N VAL A 268 -0.54 -6.22 -13.03
CA VAL A 268 -1.06 -7.29 -12.15
C VAL A 268 -2.57 -7.14 -11.99
N ASP A 269 -3.32 -8.21 -12.29
CA ASP A 269 -4.76 -8.36 -12.06
C ASP A 269 -4.97 -9.63 -11.22
N ILE A 270 -5.33 -9.48 -9.95
CA ILE A 270 -5.45 -10.58 -8.98
C ILE A 270 -6.87 -10.63 -8.43
N ASN A 271 -7.45 -11.83 -8.42
CA ASN A 271 -8.58 -12.19 -7.56
C ASN A 271 -8.11 -13.29 -6.61
N ALA A 272 -7.90 -12.95 -5.34
CA ALA A 272 -7.39 -13.87 -4.33
C ALA A 272 -8.45 -14.09 -3.24
N LEU A 273 -8.52 -15.32 -2.74
CA LEU A 273 -9.25 -15.61 -1.50
C LEU A 273 -8.34 -15.43 -0.27
N GLY A 274 -7.02 -15.37 -0.42
CA GLY A 274 -6.08 -14.95 0.63
C GLY A 274 -5.69 -13.48 0.44
N ASP A 275 -4.40 -13.19 0.57
CA ASP A 275 -3.83 -11.87 0.32
C ASP A 275 -3.52 -11.69 -1.17
N GLY A 276 -3.58 -10.45 -1.67
CA GLY A 276 -3.20 -10.12 -3.04
C GLY A 276 -1.71 -10.38 -3.27
N LEU A 277 -0.87 -9.61 -2.56
CA LEU A 277 0.58 -9.75 -2.51
C LEU A 277 1.02 -9.91 -1.04
N GLN A 278 1.74 -10.99 -0.70
CA GLN A 278 2.24 -11.24 0.65
C GLN A 278 3.76 -11.45 0.67
N ALA A 279 4.44 -10.74 1.57
CA ALA A 279 5.83 -11.00 1.94
C ALA A 279 5.93 -11.28 3.45
N GLU A 280 6.60 -12.37 3.82
CA GLU A 280 6.89 -12.65 5.23
C GLU A 280 7.96 -11.74 5.84
N THR A 281 8.61 -10.91 5.03
CA THR A 281 9.50 -9.83 5.51
C THR A 281 9.17 -8.51 4.83
N HIS A 282 9.79 -8.23 3.68
CA HIS A 282 9.75 -6.93 3.03
C HIS A 282 9.01 -7.02 1.69
N LEU A 283 8.06 -6.12 1.49
CA LEU A 283 7.43 -5.87 0.19
C LEU A 283 7.92 -4.53 -0.36
N GLN A 284 8.52 -4.54 -1.55
CA GLN A 284 8.85 -3.32 -2.28
C GLN A 284 8.28 -3.32 -3.69
N ILE A 285 7.61 -2.23 -4.05
CA ILE A 285 7.08 -1.99 -5.40
C ILE A 285 7.65 -0.68 -5.93
N ASP A 286 8.33 -0.70 -7.08
CA ASP A 286 8.89 0.51 -7.67
C ASP A 286 7.90 1.24 -8.59
N ALA A 287 7.19 0.50 -9.42
CA ALA A 287 6.21 1.00 -10.38
C ALA A 287 5.27 -0.14 -10.84
N GLY A 288 4.27 0.20 -11.66
CA GLY A 288 3.38 -0.77 -12.30
C GLY A 288 1.92 -0.36 -12.27
N ASN A 289 1.05 -1.29 -12.67
CA ASN A 289 -0.40 -1.18 -12.59
C ASN A 289 -0.96 -2.42 -11.89
N TYR A 290 -1.67 -2.20 -10.79
CA TYR A 290 -2.16 -3.25 -9.90
C TYR A 290 -3.66 -3.10 -9.74
N LYS A 291 -4.40 -4.11 -10.16
CA LYS A 291 -5.80 -4.32 -9.82
C LYS A 291 -5.89 -5.55 -8.94
N ILE A 292 -6.26 -5.35 -7.68
CA ILE A 292 -6.29 -6.45 -6.70
C ILE A 292 -7.65 -6.46 -6.05
N VAL A 293 -8.29 -7.62 -6.13
CA VAL A 293 -9.52 -7.94 -5.42
C VAL A 293 -9.23 -9.08 -4.47
N THR A 294 -9.43 -8.86 -3.17
CA THR A 294 -9.52 -9.94 -2.19
C THR A 294 -10.99 -10.21 -1.85
N LEU A 295 -11.32 -11.46 -1.57
CA LEU A 295 -12.68 -11.91 -1.32
C LEU A 295 -12.73 -12.72 -0.03
N GLU A 296 -13.86 -12.64 0.68
CA GLU A 296 -14.07 -13.40 1.91
C GLU A 296 -13.89 -14.90 1.65
N ASN A 297 -13.19 -15.57 2.56
CA ASN A 297 -13.13 -17.02 2.61
C ASN A 297 -13.31 -17.49 4.07
N THR A 298 -13.61 -18.77 4.31
CA THR A 298 -13.92 -19.26 5.67
C THR A 298 -12.68 -19.77 6.45
N THR A 299 -11.48 -19.62 5.90
CA THR A 299 -10.25 -20.29 6.36
C THR A 299 -9.05 -19.37 6.56
N ASP A 300 -9.07 -18.18 5.95
CA ASP A 300 -8.07 -17.13 6.03
C ASP A 300 -8.80 -15.83 6.35
N SER A 301 -8.30 -15.11 7.34
CA SER A 301 -8.86 -13.84 7.77
C SER A 301 -7.92 -12.67 7.46
N SER A 302 -6.83 -12.90 6.73
CA SER A 302 -5.87 -11.86 6.40
C SER A 302 -6.41 -10.97 5.30
N ASN A 303 -6.83 -11.55 4.16
CA ASN A 303 -7.51 -10.90 3.03
C ASN A 303 -7.05 -9.48 2.64
N LYS A 304 -5.77 -9.17 2.84
CA LYS A 304 -5.17 -7.87 2.61
C LYS A 304 -4.77 -7.72 1.15
N GLY A 305 -4.82 -6.49 0.64
CA GLY A 305 -4.39 -6.20 -0.73
C GLY A 305 -2.89 -6.41 -0.90
N LEU A 306 -2.12 -5.60 -0.15
CA LEU A 306 -0.67 -5.66 -0.07
C LEU A 306 -0.25 -5.89 1.39
N LYS A 307 0.56 -6.91 1.67
CA LYS A 307 0.98 -7.25 3.02
C LYS A 307 2.47 -7.54 3.14
N ALA A 308 3.07 -7.03 4.21
CA ALA A 308 4.42 -7.38 4.61
C ALA A 308 4.57 -7.49 6.14
N SER A 309 5.17 -8.58 6.64
CA SER A 309 5.33 -8.75 8.08
C SER A 309 6.40 -7.84 8.72
N ALA A 310 7.30 -7.22 7.94
CA ALA A 310 8.33 -6.32 8.46
C ALA A 310 8.26 -4.89 7.89
N SER A 311 8.21 -4.73 6.57
CA SER A 311 8.01 -3.40 5.97
C SER A 311 7.42 -3.46 4.57
N LEU A 312 6.60 -2.48 4.25
CA LEU A 312 6.03 -2.29 2.92
C LEU A 312 6.44 -0.92 2.38
N THR A 313 7.06 -0.89 1.20
CA THR A 313 7.45 0.36 0.50
C THR A 313 6.90 0.38 -0.92
N VAL A 314 6.23 1.48 -1.28
CA VAL A 314 5.77 1.73 -2.66
C VAL A 314 6.39 3.02 -3.17
N ASN A 315 7.23 2.92 -4.22
CA ASN A 315 7.88 4.07 -4.84
C ASN A 315 7.02 4.77 -5.91
N GLY A 316 6.04 4.06 -6.46
CA GLY A 316 5.16 4.54 -7.51
C GLY A 316 4.26 3.44 -8.08
N GLY A 317 3.41 3.82 -9.04
CA GLY A 317 2.48 2.91 -9.71
C GLY A 317 1.03 3.40 -9.65
N TYR A 318 0.15 2.62 -10.24
CA TYR A 318 -1.30 2.78 -10.16
C TYR A 318 -1.92 1.57 -9.47
N PHE A 319 -2.77 1.79 -8.47
CA PHE A 319 -3.37 0.77 -7.63
C PHE A 319 -4.88 0.96 -7.58
N GLU A 320 -5.63 -0.06 -7.97
CA GLU A 320 -7.08 -0.20 -7.77
C GLU A 320 -7.30 -1.40 -6.85
N LEU A 321 -7.59 -1.12 -5.58
CA LEU A 321 -7.67 -2.10 -4.51
C LEU A 321 -9.13 -2.21 -4.03
N THR A 322 -9.69 -3.41 -4.11
CA THR A 322 -10.96 -3.79 -3.47
C THR A 322 -10.68 -4.93 -2.50
N THR A 323 -10.67 -4.66 -1.21
CA THR A 323 -10.23 -5.64 -0.20
C THR A 323 -11.24 -5.86 0.91
N VAL A 324 -11.23 -7.05 1.48
CA VAL A 324 -12.08 -7.37 2.65
C VAL A 324 -11.42 -6.86 3.92
N ASP A 325 -10.14 -7.11 4.09
CA ASP A 325 -9.33 -6.53 5.17
C ASP A 325 -8.49 -5.38 4.56
N ASP A 326 -7.44 -4.92 5.23
CA ASP A 326 -6.71 -3.72 4.84
C ASP A 326 -6.19 -3.75 3.40
N SER A 327 -6.31 -2.61 2.73
CA SER A 327 -5.81 -2.51 1.35
C SER A 327 -4.28 -2.53 1.30
N ILE A 328 -3.61 -1.89 2.26
CA ILE A 328 -2.14 -1.90 2.40
C ILE A 328 -1.80 -2.06 3.87
N HIS A 329 -1.11 -3.14 4.23
CA HIS A 329 -0.80 -3.48 5.62
C HIS A 329 0.67 -3.85 5.81
N SER A 330 1.25 -3.43 6.93
CA SER A 330 2.47 -4.04 7.42
C SER A 330 2.52 -4.13 8.94
N ASN A 331 3.00 -5.27 9.47
CA ASN A 331 3.28 -5.42 10.89
C ASN A 331 4.52 -4.62 11.37
N GLY A 332 5.06 -3.76 10.51
CA GLY A 332 6.07 -2.78 10.85
C GLY A 332 5.74 -1.45 10.19
N ASN A 333 6.54 -1.05 9.19
CA ASN A 333 6.37 0.26 8.55
C ASN A 333 5.68 0.14 7.20
N VAL A 334 4.79 1.08 6.90
CA VAL A 334 4.30 1.36 5.55
C VAL A 334 4.88 2.70 5.09
N THR A 335 5.53 2.71 3.92
CA THR A 335 6.07 3.92 3.30
C THR A 335 5.55 4.08 1.87
N ILE A 336 4.81 5.16 1.63
CA ILE A 336 4.27 5.53 0.32
C ILE A 336 5.03 6.73 -0.20
N ASN A 337 5.91 6.53 -1.18
CA ASN A 337 6.69 7.63 -1.75
C ASN A 337 5.96 8.40 -2.85
N ASN A 338 5.21 7.68 -3.69
CA ASN A 338 4.42 8.23 -4.77
C ASN A 338 3.45 7.17 -5.30
N GLY A 339 2.60 7.54 -6.26
CA GLY A 339 1.67 6.63 -6.94
C GLY A 339 0.26 7.20 -7.02
N THR A 340 -0.67 6.40 -7.53
CA THR A 340 -2.10 6.70 -7.52
C THR A 340 -2.85 5.51 -6.97
N TYR A 341 -3.68 5.72 -5.95
CA TYR A 341 -4.38 4.68 -5.21
C TYR A 341 -5.88 4.97 -5.21
N LEU A 342 -6.67 4.03 -5.70
CA LEU A 342 -8.11 3.98 -5.52
C LEU A 342 -8.41 2.79 -4.62
N ILE A 343 -8.88 3.08 -3.40
CA ILE A 343 -9.03 2.09 -2.34
C ILE A 343 -10.51 2.00 -1.95
N ASN A 344 -11.03 0.77 -1.96
CA ASN A 344 -12.31 0.40 -1.35
C ASN A 344 -12.05 -0.82 -0.47
N THR A 345 -12.20 -0.67 0.83
CA THR A 345 -11.90 -1.73 1.80
C THR A 345 -12.99 -1.81 2.85
N GLU A 346 -13.16 -2.97 3.48
CA GLU A 346 -14.07 -3.13 4.63
C GLU A 346 -13.37 -2.87 5.98
N ASP A 347 -12.04 -2.98 6.03
CA ASP A 347 -11.16 -2.60 7.16
C ASP A 347 -10.38 -1.33 6.79
N ASP A 348 -9.05 -1.28 6.94
CA ASP A 348 -8.34 0.01 6.88
C ASP A 348 -7.76 0.31 5.49
N GLY A 349 -7.78 1.59 5.13
CA GLY A 349 -7.23 2.03 3.84
C GLY A 349 -5.75 1.74 3.73
N MET A 350 -4.98 2.16 4.74
CA MET A 350 -3.58 1.83 4.94
C MET A 350 -3.29 1.66 6.44
N HIS A 351 -2.71 0.53 6.83
CA HIS A 351 -2.42 0.18 8.22
C HIS A 351 -0.93 -0.15 8.40
N ALA A 352 -0.31 0.41 9.44
CA ALA A 352 1.05 0.04 9.86
C ALA A 352 1.12 -0.14 11.38
N ASP A 353 1.48 -1.35 11.87
CA ASP A 353 1.65 -1.59 13.32
C ASP A 353 2.71 -0.66 13.95
N ASN A 354 3.59 -0.04 13.15
CA ASN A 354 4.52 1.01 13.58
C ASN A 354 4.31 2.35 12.85
N ALA A 355 5.08 2.66 11.82
CA ALA A 355 5.02 3.98 11.17
C ALA A 355 4.35 3.90 9.79
N LEU A 356 3.30 4.68 9.60
CA LEU A 356 2.74 5.00 8.29
C LEU A 356 3.30 6.34 7.82
N VAL A 357 4.10 6.31 6.75
CA VAL A 357 4.75 7.50 6.17
C VAL A 357 4.31 7.70 4.72
N ILE A 358 3.69 8.85 4.44
CA ILE A 358 3.27 9.25 3.09
C ILE A 358 4.13 10.42 2.65
N ASN A 359 5.03 10.20 1.69
CA ASN A 359 5.87 11.25 1.11
C ASN A 359 5.24 11.96 -0.09
N GLY A 360 4.19 11.40 -0.69
CA GLY A 360 3.51 11.97 -1.85
C GLY A 360 2.55 10.99 -2.51
N GLY A 361 2.06 11.37 -3.70
CA GLY A 361 1.12 10.57 -4.50
C GLY A 361 -0.31 11.11 -4.47
N THR A 362 -1.23 10.39 -5.11
CA THR A 362 -2.67 10.66 -5.09
C THR A 362 -3.39 9.48 -4.47
N ILE A 363 -3.95 9.66 -3.28
CA ILE A 363 -4.57 8.61 -2.47
C ILE A 363 -6.06 8.91 -2.34
N HIS A 364 -6.89 8.05 -2.89
CA HIS A 364 -8.35 8.12 -2.81
C HIS A 364 -8.88 6.90 -2.08
N VAL A 365 -9.05 7.01 -0.76
CA VAL A 365 -9.79 6.04 0.05
C VAL A 365 -11.27 6.37 -0.07
N GLN A 366 -11.98 5.58 -0.89
CA GLN A 366 -13.38 5.82 -1.25
C GLN A 366 -14.35 5.24 -0.21
N SER A 367 -13.90 4.22 0.52
CA SER A 367 -14.59 3.58 1.65
C SER A 367 -13.58 2.77 2.45
N SER A 368 -13.66 2.85 3.77
CA SER A 368 -12.91 2.04 4.73
C SER A 368 -13.59 2.03 6.10
N TYR A 369 -13.13 1.17 7.02
CA TYR A 369 -13.39 1.32 8.45
C TYR A 369 -12.63 2.55 8.95
N GLU A 370 -11.29 2.49 9.01
CA GLU A 370 -10.42 3.66 9.20
C GLU A 370 -9.69 4.03 7.90
N GLY A 371 -9.38 5.32 7.73
CA GLY A 371 -8.73 5.78 6.50
C GLY A 371 -7.25 5.44 6.43
N LEU A 372 -6.48 6.08 7.31
CA LEU A 372 -5.04 5.92 7.44
C LEU A 372 -4.71 5.66 8.90
N GLU A 373 -4.00 4.57 9.17
CA GLU A 373 -3.69 4.14 10.53
C GLU A 373 -2.21 3.73 10.66
N GLY A 374 -1.63 4.11 11.80
CA GLY A 374 -0.49 3.38 12.33
C GLY A 374 -0.17 3.81 13.75
N ALA A 375 0.81 3.21 14.41
CA ALA A 375 1.25 3.73 15.71
C ALA A 375 1.74 5.18 15.60
N GLN A 376 2.34 5.56 14.46
CA GLN A 376 2.64 6.95 14.12
C GLN A 376 2.27 7.21 12.67
N VAL A 377 1.67 8.37 12.40
CA VAL A 377 1.32 8.77 11.03
C VAL A 377 2.08 10.04 10.66
N THR A 378 2.79 10.00 9.53
CA THR A 378 3.48 11.17 8.97
C THR A 378 3.07 11.38 7.52
N ILE A 379 2.57 12.57 7.20
CA ILE A 379 2.18 12.98 5.85
C ILE A 379 3.05 14.15 5.43
N ASN A 380 4.00 13.92 4.53
CA ASN A 380 4.92 14.96 4.05
C ASN A 380 4.35 15.74 2.86
N ASP A 381 3.62 15.07 1.95
CA ASP A 381 2.97 15.68 0.80
C ASP A 381 1.92 14.73 0.21
N GLY A 382 1.20 15.16 -0.83
CA GLY A 382 0.28 14.34 -1.61
C GLY A 382 -1.11 14.95 -1.78
N ILE A 383 -1.94 14.32 -2.60
CA ILE A 383 -3.37 14.63 -2.72
C ILE A 383 -4.14 13.46 -2.11
N ILE A 384 -4.73 13.67 -0.94
CA ILE A 384 -5.33 12.62 -0.12
C ILE A 384 -6.81 12.94 0.08
N SER A 385 -7.69 12.00 -0.25
CA SER A 385 -9.11 12.08 0.08
C SER A 385 -9.58 10.79 0.74
N ILE A 386 -10.23 10.91 1.89
CA ILE A 386 -10.63 9.78 2.74
C ILE A 386 -12.12 9.84 3.02
N VAL A 387 -12.78 8.70 2.86
CA VAL A 387 -14.13 8.44 3.37
C VAL A 387 -14.06 7.21 4.28
N ALA A 388 -14.23 7.44 5.59
CA ALA A 388 -14.09 6.41 6.62
C ALA A 388 -15.38 6.24 7.41
N GLN A 389 -15.65 5.01 7.84
CA GLN A 389 -16.79 4.67 8.70
C GLN A 389 -16.53 5.04 10.15
N ASP A 390 -15.30 4.87 10.61
CA ASP A 390 -14.81 5.34 11.89
C ASP A 390 -13.85 6.51 11.62
N ASP A 391 -12.58 6.38 11.95
CA ASP A 391 -11.63 7.48 11.94
C ASP A 391 -11.02 7.74 10.57
N GLY A 392 -10.82 9.02 10.27
CA GLY A 392 -10.18 9.43 9.02
C GLY A 392 -8.69 9.15 9.00
N ILE A 393 -7.99 9.66 10.00
CA ILE A 393 -6.56 9.43 10.23
C ILE A 393 -6.41 9.13 11.72
N ASN A 394 -5.96 7.94 12.06
CA ASN A 394 -5.78 7.50 13.42
C ASN A 394 -4.31 7.21 13.70
N SER A 395 -3.82 7.64 14.85
CA SER A 395 -2.58 7.12 15.41
C SER A 395 -2.82 6.45 16.76
N ALA A 396 -3.02 5.13 16.72
CA ALA A 396 -2.72 4.17 17.76
C ALA A 396 -2.97 2.74 17.26
N GLY A 397 -2.54 2.39 16.04
CA GLY A 397 -2.63 1.01 15.57
C GLY A 397 -1.55 0.13 16.19
N GLY A 398 -1.88 -0.62 17.24
CA GLY A 398 -1.01 -1.67 17.79
C GLY A 398 -1.27 -3.01 17.11
N ASN A 399 -0.34 -3.96 17.21
CA ASN A 399 -0.44 -5.29 16.60
C ASN A 399 -1.84 -5.91 16.73
N ASP A 400 -2.47 -6.18 15.58
CA ASP A 400 -3.67 -7.01 15.43
C ASP A 400 -3.36 -8.47 15.77
N VAL A 401 -3.12 -8.77 17.06
CA VAL A 401 -3.03 -10.16 17.50
C VAL A 401 -4.42 -10.75 17.60
N GLN A 402 -4.66 -11.82 16.81
CA GLN A 402 -5.83 -12.67 16.96
C GLN A 402 -5.89 -13.25 18.38
N GLU A 403 -6.72 -12.70 19.26
CA GLU A 403 -7.06 -13.38 20.51
C GLU A 403 -8.11 -14.48 20.28
N GLU A 404 -7.85 -15.64 20.90
CA GLU A 404 -8.66 -16.85 20.95
C GLU A 404 -10.00 -16.61 21.71
N GLN A 405 -10.91 -15.83 21.11
CA GLN A 405 -12.35 -15.72 21.42
C GLN A 405 -13.11 -14.74 20.49
N GLY A 406 -12.53 -14.40 19.33
CA GLY A 406 -13.14 -13.58 18.28
C GLY A 406 -13.26 -12.10 18.64
N ARG A 407 -12.55 -11.61 19.65
CA ARG A 407 -12.49 -10.18 19.95
C ARG A 407 -11.15 -9.70 19.40
N ARG A 408 -11.16 -8.90 18.33
CA ARG A 408 -10.02 -8.04 18.00
C ARG A 408 -9.95 -7.02 19.15
N MET A 409 -8.83 -6.96 19.85
CA MET A 409 -8.55 -6.03 20.93
C MET A 409 -7.11 -5.62 20.77
N ASP A 410 -6.87 -4.32 20.62
CA ASP A 410 -5.53 -3.79 20.40
C ASP A 410 -4.70 -4.00 21.66
N HIS A 411 -3.62 -4.78 21.54
CA HIS A 411 -2.75 -5.09 22.67
C HIS A 411 -1.50 -4.20 22.63
N PHE A 412 -1.57 -3.03 23.27
CA PHE A 412 -0.40 -2.15 23.35
C PHE A 412 0.65 -2.62 24.35
N ALA A 413 1.89 -2.72 23.87
CA ALA A 413 3.06 -2.63 24.71
C ALA A 413 3.26 -1.16 25.15
N SER A 414 2.64 -0.77 26.27
CA SER A 414 2.78 0.54 26.93
C SER A 414 2.09 1.74 26.26
N ARG A 415 1.65 2.71 27.09
CA ARG A 415 1.14 4.03 26.68
C ARG A 415 2.25 4.81 25.97
N GLY A 416 2.32 4.70 24.64
CA GLY A 416 3.19 5.49 23.78
C GLY A 416 2.64 6.89 23.56
N ASP A 417 3.53 7.83 23.23
CA ASP A 417 3.18 9.09 22.59
C ASP A 417 3.13 8.79 21.09
N TYR A 418 1.92 8.71 20.54
CA TYR A 418 1.66 8.31 19.16
C TYR A 418 1.21 9.54 18.37
N PRO A 419 2.14 10.30 17.77
CA PRO A 419 1.80 11.52 17.07
C PRO A 419 1.26 11.30 15.65
N ILE A 420 0.46 12.28 15.22
CA ILE A 420 0.17 12.54 13.80
C ILE A 420 0.91 13.81 13.39
N GLN A 421 1.74 13.70 12.35
CA GLN A 421 2.48 14.83 11.77
C GLN A 421 2.05 15.07 10.33
N ILE A 422 1.65 16.31 10.00
CA ILE A 422 1.27 16.73 8.65
C ILE A 422 2.17 17.89 8.23
N ASN A 423 3.12 17.62 7.34
CA ASN A 423 4.08 18.62 6.85
C ASN A 423 3.64 19.28 5.53
N GLY A 424 2.68 18.70 4.82
CA GLY A 424 2.24 19.19 3.51
C GLY A 424 1.06 18.44 2.90
N GLY A 425 0.81 18.67 1.61
CA GLY A 425 -0.25 18.02 0.85
C GLY A 425 -1.61 18.74 0.85
N THR A 426 -2.54 18.21 0.06
CA THR A 426 -3.97 18.58 0.06
C THR A 426 -4.75 17.39 0.60
N ILE A 427 -5.31 17.54 1.79
CA ILE A 427 -5.93 16.44 2.54
C ILE A 427 -7.40 16.76 2.77
N THR A 428 -8.29 15.87 2.35
CA THR A 428 -9.72 15.96 2.62
C THR A 428 -10.21 14.70 3.32
N VAL A 429 -10.72 14.86 4.54
CA VAL A 429 -11.24 13.76 5.36
C VAL A 429 -12.75 13.88 5.52
N ASN A 430 -13.45 12.76 5.35
CA ASN A 430 -14.87 12.62 5.60
C ASN A 430 -15.12 11.36 6.46
N ALA A 431 -15.08 11.52 7.78
CA ALA A 431 -15.12 10.43 8.75
C ALA A 431 -16.40 10.46 9.59
N ASN A 432 -17.01 9.32 9.91
CA ASN A 432 -18.13 9.31 10.87
C ASN A 432 -17.66 9.14 12.31
N GLY A 433 -16.46 8.58 12.50
CA GLY A 433 -15.65 8.66 13.69
C GLY A 433 -14.97 10.02 13.83
N ASP A 434 -13.80 10.02 14.46
CA ASP A 434 -12.92 11.17 14.55
C ASP A 434 -12.36 11.54 13.17
N GLY A 435 -12.26 12.84 12.94
CA GLY A 435 -11.65 13.32 11.69
C GLY A 435 -10.16 12.99 11.65
N ILE A 436 -9.46 13.40 12.69
CA ILE A 436 -8.05 13.09 12.95
C ILE A 436 -8.00 12.73 14.44
N ASP A 437 -7.65 11.50 14.77
CA ASP A 437 -7.44 11.03 16.15
C ASP A 437 -5.94 10.77 16.40
N ALA A 438 -5.33 11.60 17.23
CA ALA A 438 -3.95 11.42 17.64
C ALA A 438 -3.85 11.01 19.11
N ASN A 439 -3.49 9.76 19.40
CA ASN A 439 -3.18 9.31 20.77
C ASN A 439 -1.80 9.83 21.29
N GLY A 440 -1.45 11.04 20.88
CA GLY A 440 -0.22 11.79 21.17
C GLY A 440 -0.39 13.23 20.71
N ASN A 441 0.66 13.84 20.18
CA ASN A 441 0.56 15.18 19.60
C ASN A 441 -0.02 15.17 18.19
N LEU A 442 -0.76 16.23 17.85
CA LEU A 442 -1.11 16.57 16.48
C LEU A 442 -0.23 17.75 16.01
N GLU A 443 0.60 17.54 15.01
CA GLU A 443 1.54 18.56 14.52
C GLU A 443 1.25 18.90 13.06
N ILE A 444 0.73 20.11 12.81
CA ILE A 444 0.45 20.60 11.47
C ILE A 444 1.51 21.64 11.08
N ASN A 445 2.48 21.20 10.29
CA ASN A 445 3.58 22.02 9.79
C ASN A 445 3.32 22.62 8.39
N GLY A 446 2.26 22.17 7.72
CA GLY A 446 1.87 22.67 6.41
C GLY A 446 0.64 21.95 5.84
N GLY A 447 0.35 22.21 4.57
CA GLY A 447 -0.74 21.57 3.81
C GLY A 447 -2.03 22.40 3.73
N ASP A 448 -2.99 21.89 2.95
CA ASP A 448 -4.37 22.34 2.86
C ASP A 448 -5.29 21.21 3.35
N ILE A 449 -5.72 21.32 4.61
CA ILE A 449 -6.40 20.26 5.35
C ILE A 449 -7.87 20.64 5.51
N THR A 450 -8.76 19.80 5.01
CA THR A 450 -10.21 19.92 5.17
C THR A 450 -10.76 18.67 5.84
N VAL A 451 -11.46 18.81 6.97
CA VAL A 451 -12.07 17.68 7.70
C VAL A 451 -13.58 17.89 7.87
N PHE A 452 -14.35 16.84 7.59
CA PHE A 452 -15.80 16.81 7.72
C PHE A 452 -16.25 15.67 8.63
N GLY A 453 -17.01 16.01 9.66
CA GLY A 453 -17.54 15.08 10.65
C GLY A 453 -16.81 15.19 11.98
N PRO A 454 -17.33 14.52 13.02
CA PRO A 454 -18.54 13.69 13.01
C PRO A 454 -19.83 14.54 13.10
N THR A 455 -20.98 13.88 12.87
CA THR A 455 -22.33 14.51 12.97
C THR A 455 -23.04 14.23 14.30
N GLN A 456 -22.47 13.32 15.11
CA GLN A 456 -22.98 12.88 16.40
C GLN A 456 -21.88 13.04 17.45
N GLY A 457 -22.27 13.26 18.70
CA GLY A 457 -21.32 13.35 19.80
C GLY A 457 -20.74 11.99 20.19
N GLY A 458 -19.62 12.02 20.90
CA GLY A 458 -18.78 10.86 21.19
C GLY A 458 -17.38 11.02 20.60
N ASN A 459 -17.33 11.68 19.43
CA ASN A 459 -16.16 11.89 18.58
C ASN A 459 -16.04 13.40 18.23
N GLY A 460 -14.87 13.86 17.78
CA GLY A 460 -14.52 15.21 17.36
C GLY A 460 -13.94 15.29 15.94
N TYR A 461 -14.01 16.48 15.34
CA TYR A 461 -13.35 16.72 14.04
C TYR A 461 -11.81 16.72 14.15
N LEU A 462 -11.31 16.95 15.37
CA LEU A 462 -9.95 16.65 15.84
C LEU A 462 -10.12 16.04 17.23
N ASP A 463 -9.53 14.87 17.47
CA ASP A 463 -9.26 14.33 18.82
C ASP A 463 -7.75 14.16 18.97
N TYR A 464 -7.25 14.51 20.15
CA TYR A 464 -5.87 14.28 20.49
C TYR A 464 -5.65 14.24 22.00
N ASP A 465 -4.71 13.41 22.44
CA ASP A 465 -4.37 13.23 23.86
C ASP A 465 -3.32 14.24 24.35
N GLY A 466 -2.43 14.69 23.46
CA GLY A 466 -1.30 15.58 23.74
C GLY A 466 -1.61 17.06 23.45
N VAL A 467 -0.73 17.70 22.67
CA VAL A 467 -0.95 19.06 22.14
C VAL A 467 -1.22 19.02 20.65
N ALA A 468 -2.15 19.87 20.19
CA ALA A 468 -2.28 20.18 18.77
C ALA A 468 -1.58 21.49 18.45
N SER A 469 -0.56 21.48 17.58
CA SER A 469 0.16 22.68 17.14
C SER A 469 -0.01 22.90 15.63
N ILE A 470 -0.11 24.17 15.22
CA ILE A 470 -0.08 24.55 13.81
C ILE A 470 0.93 25.66 13.56
N THR A 471 1.85 25.41 12.62
CA THR A 471 2.92 26.37 12.30
C THR A 471 2.75 27.03 10.93
N SER A 472 2.10 26.35 9.98
CA SER A 472 1.81 26.85 8.64
C SER A 472 0.67 26.05 7.98
N GLY A 473 0.25 26.46 6.79
CA GLY A 473 -0.80 25.79 6.01
C GLY A 473 -2.20 26.35 6.25
N THR A 474 -3.21 25.60 5.83
CA THR A 474 -4.63 25.89 6.05
C THR A 474 -5.28 24.69 6.71
N LEU A 475 -6.05 24.94 7.77
CA LEU A 475 -6.89 23.93 8.42
C LEU A 475 -8.33 24.45 8.43
N PHE A 476 -9.25 23.65 7.90
CA PHE A 476 -10.68 23.79 8.14
C PHE A 476 -11.23 22.44 8.58
N ALA A 477 -11.78 22.38 9.78
CA ALA A 477 -12.43 21.17 10.28
C ALA A 477 -13.80 21.51 10.84
N SER A 478 -14.81 20.68 10.53
CA SER A 478 -16.21 20.95 10.86
C SER A 478 -16.93 19.69 11.31
N GLY A 479 -17.79 19.82 12.32
CA GLY A 479 -18.51 18.70 12.90
C GLY A 479 -19.45 19.15 14.01
N THR A 480 -19.54 18.33 15.06
CA THR A 480 -20.29 18.67 16.27
C THR A 480 -19.43 19.45 17.28
N SER A 481 -20.08 20.24 18.13
CA SER A 481 -19.44 20.89 19.29
C SER A 481 -19.17 19.92 20.44
N ASP A 482 -19.75 18.72 20.39
CA ASP A 482 -19.45 17.67 21.37
C ASP A 482 -17.98 17.23 21.20
N MET A 483 -17.26 17.09 22.31
CA MET A 483 -15.84 16.68 22.31
C MET A 483 -14.90 17.52 21.45
N MET A 484 -15.33 18.71 20.98
CA MET A 484 -14.50 19.55 20.13
C MET A 484 -13.21 19.96 20.85
N GLN A 485 -12.10 19.84 20.13
CA GLN A 485 -10.79 20.32 20.54
C GLN A 485 -10.32 21.44 19.61
N GLY A 486 -9.39 22.25 20.09
CA GLY A 486 -8.85 23.42 19.38
C GLY A 486 -7.38 23.27 19.04
N MET A 487 -6.73 24.33 18.57
CA MET A 487 -5.26 24.38 18.54
C MET A 487 -4.72 24.85 19.91
N SER A 488 -3.48 24.51 20.20
CA SER A 488 -2.76 24.93 21.40
C SER A 488 -2.15 26.33 21.22
N GLU A 489 -2.02 27.08 22.32
CA GLU A 489 -1.55 28.48 22.31
C GLU A 489 -0.06 28.65 21.96
N ASP A 490 0.71 27.56 21.93
CA ASP A 490 2.09 27.51 21.45
C ASP A 490 2.21 27.38 19.92
N SER A 491 1.09 27.28 19.20
CA SER A 491 1.03 27.40 17.74
C SER A 491 1.61 28.75 17.27
N SER A 492 2.22 28.79 16.09
CA SER A 492 2.69 30.07 15.50
C SER A 492 1.68 30.70 14.54
N GLN A 493 0.62 29.99 14.18
CA GLN A 493 -0.44 30.46 13.28
C GLN A 493 -1.76 30.66 14.03
N ALA A 494 -2.39 31.83 13.83
CA ALA A 494 -3.65 32.16 14.47
C ALA A 494 -4.80 31.26 13.98
N SER A 495 -5.66 30.86 14.90
CA SER A 495 -6.78 29.95 14.68
C SER A 495 -8.00 30.40 15.47
N PHE A 496 -9.20 30.10 14.96
CA PHE A 496 -10.42 30.27 15.74
C PHE A 496 -11.39 29.12 15.55
N ALA A 497 -12.09 28.78 16.62
CA ALA A 497 -13.19 27.82 16.60
C ALA A 497 -14.49 28.52 16.99
N LEU A 498 -15.56 28.20 16.26
CA LEU A 498 -16.88 28.79 16.44
C LEU A 498 -17.94 27.71 16.69
N VAL A 499 -18.64 27.82 17.81
CA VAL A 499 -19.86 27.04 18.09
C VAL A 499 -21.09 27.84 17.67
N LEU A 500 -21.88 27.27 16.77
CA LEU A 500 -23.09 27.88 16.21
C LEU A 500 -24.32 27.57 17.08
N ASP A 501 -25.25 28.53 17.16
CA ASP A 501 -26.47 28.40 17.99
C ASP A 501 -27.47 27.39 17.40
N GLN A 502 -27.24 26.96 16.15
CA GLN A 502 -28.03 25.95 15.47
C GLN A 502 -27.14 25.02 14.64
N ARG A 503 -27.67 23.83 14.32
CA ARG A 503 -27.06 22.91 13.38
C ARG A 503 -27.43 23.31 11.94
N TYR A 504 -26.41 23.43 11.10
CA TYR A 504 -26.56 23.64 9.66
C TYR A 504 -26.48 22.30 8.93
N SER A 505 -27.25 22.18 7.85
CA SER A 505 -27.25 20.95 7.04
C SER A 505 -26.00 20.87 6.18
N ALA A 506 -25.63 19.63 5.81
CA ALA A 506 -24.71 19.37 4.71
C ALA A 506 -25.04 20.23 3.48
N GLN A 507 -24.01 20.51 2.69
CA GLN A 507 -24.01 21.40 1.52
C GLN A 507 -24.25 22.88 1.85
N SER A 508 -24.25 23.28 3.13
CA SER A 508 -24.25 24.70 3.48
C SER A 508 -22.91 25.35 3.09
N LEU A 509 -22.98 26.53 2.48
CA LEU A 509 -21.81 27.32 2.12
C LEU A 509 -21.36 28.15 3.32
N LEU A 510 -20.17 27.89 3.82
CA LEU A 510 -19.51 28.69 4.86
C LEU A 510 -18.52 29.65 4.20
N GLU A 511 -18.59 30.93 4.58
CA GLU A 511 -17.65 31.97 4.15
C GLU A 511 -17.07 32.69 5.37
N ILE A 512 -15.76 32.98 5.32
CA ILE A 512 -15.05 33.79 6.31
C ILE A 512 -14.49 35.00 5.56
N LYS A 513 -14.80 36.21 6.05
CA LYS A 513 -14.37 37.49 5.46
C LYS A 513 -13.64 38.35 6.49
N ASP A 514 -12.76 39.24 6.03
CA ASP A 514 -12.16 40.28 6.87
C ASP A 514 -13.10 41.49 7.05
N ASP A 515 -12.70 42.47 7.86
CA ASP A 515 -13.43 43.74 8.08
C ASP A 515 -13.64 44.58 6.80
N ASN A 516 -12.84 44.34 5.75
CA ASN A 516 -12.99 45.03 4.47
C ASN A 516 -13.94 44.27 3.52
N GLY A 517 -14.47 43.12 3.94
CA GLY A 517 -15.32 42.24 3.13
C GLY A 517 -14.55 41.36 2.15
N ASN A 518 -13.23 41.27 2.26
CA ASN A 518 -12.42 40.37 1.45
C ASN A 518 -12.63 38.93 1.92
N LEU A 519 -12.81 38.00 0.97
CA LEU A 519 -12.96 36.58 1.27
C LEU A 519 -11.62 35.99 1.72
N LEU A 520 -11.60 35.45 2.93
CA LEU A 520 -10.45 34.74 3.51
C LEU A 520 -10.54 33.24 3.22
N PHE A 521 -11.73 32.66 3.37
CA PHE A 521 -11.98 31.24 3.15
C PHE A 521 -13.43 30.99 2.77
N SER A 522 -13.67 29.95 1.95
CA SER A 522 -15.00 29.51 1.58
C SER A 522 -15.01 28.00 1.37
N LYS A 523 -16.00 27.31 1.94
CA LYS A 523 -16.18 25.87 1.74
C LYS A 523 -17.66 25.49 1.79
N GLU A 524 -18.05 24.60 0.88
CA GLU A 524 -19.30 23.85 1.02
C GLU A 524 -19.05 22.69 2.00
N VAL A 525 -19.79 22.67 3.10
CA VAL A 525 -19.57 21.69 4.18
C VAL A 525 -20.27 20.38 3.86
N MET A 526 -19.55 19.26 3.81
CA MET A 526 -20.11 17.98 3.33
C MET A 526 -21.04 17.29 4.32
N LYS A 527 -20.98 17.65 5.60
CA LYS A 527 -21.75 17.04 6.69
C LYS A 527 -22.52 18.10 7.48
N ASP A 528 -23.57 17.66 8.17
CA ASP A 528 -24.26 18.50 9.13
C ASP A 528 -23.27 18.93 10.23
N PHE A 529 -23.31 20.21 10.64
CA PHE A 529 -22.35 20.75 11.60
C PHE A 529 -22.98 21.82 12.48
N ASN A 530 -22.47 21.97 13.71
CA ASN A 530 -22.73 23.12 14.56
C ASN A 530 -21.44 23.68 15.18
N ALA A 531 -20.28 23.14 14.82
CA ALA A 531 -18.98 23.69 15.17
C ALA A 531 -18.01 23.57 14.00
N PHE A 532 -17.06 24.48 13.95
CA PHE A 532 -15.90 24.37 13.08
C PHE A 532 -14.70 25.10 13.67
N ILE A 533 -13.51 24.75 13.19
CA ILE A 533 -12.26 25.47 13.40
C ILE A 533 -11.70 25.91 12.05
N TYR A 534 -11.09 27.09 12.02
CA TYR A 534 -10.34 27.58 10.88
C TYR A 534 -8.99 28.15 11.33
N SER A 535 -7.95 27.81 10.58
CA SER A 535 -6.61 28.38 10.69
C SER A 535 -6.07 28.65 9.28
N GLY A 536 -5.36 29.76 9.12
CA GLY A 536 -4.72 30.10 7.87
C GLY A 536 -3.70 31.23 8.04
N SER A 537 -2.69 31.27 7.18
CA SER A 537 -1.68 32.35 7.15
C SER A 537 -2.23 33.75 6.88
N ASN A 538 -3.51 33.84 6.51
CA ASN A 538 -4.27 35.08 6.32
C ASN A 538 -4.90 35.62 7.62
N LEU A 539 -4.71 34.97 8.76
CA LEU A 539 -5.18 35.41 10.07
C LEU A 539 -4.04 35.95 10.95
N ASN A 540 -4.30 37.04 11.67
CA ASN A 540 -3.41 37.57 12.70
C ASN A 540 -4.18 37.81 14.01
N VAL A 541 -3.47 37.72 15.13
CA VAL A 541 -4.00 38.15 16.43
C VAL A 541 -4.35 39.64 16.35
N GLY A 542 -5.58 39.98 16.72
CA GLY A 542 -6.17 41.32 16.62
C GLY A 542 -7.09 41.51 15.41
N ASP A 543 -7.05 40.60 14.42
CA ASP A 543 -7.96 40.67 13.27
C ASP A 543 -9.41 40.42 13.71
N THR A 544 -10.35 41.05 13.00
CA THR A 544 -11.78 40.74 13.11
C THR A 544 -12.25 40.02 11.85
N VAL A 545 -12.89 38.86 12.04
CA VAL A 545 -13.42 38.02 10.98
C VAL A 545 -14.95 37.96 11.05
N HIS A 546 -15.58 37.91 9.89
CA HIS A 546 -17.03 37.81 9.71
C HIS A 546 -17.37 36.47 9.11
N VAL A 547 -18.13 35.66 9.84
CA VAL A 547 -18.54 34.32 9.43
C VAL A 547 -19.95 34.40 8.88
N SER A 548 -20.15 33.89 7.67
CA SER A 548 -21.46 33.74 7.05
C SER A 548 -21.75 32.29 6.70
N VAL A 549 -23.00 31.86 6.88
CA VAL A 549 -23.47 30.56 6.41
C VAL A 549 -24.66 30.79 5.48
N ASN A 550 -24.61 30.21 4.27
CA ASN A 550 -25.60 30.40 3.21
C ASN A 550 -25.87 31.89 2.91
N GLY A 551 -24.80 32.70 2.92
CA GLY A 551 -24.82 34.14 2.64
C GLY A 551 -25.38 35.02 3.76
N SER A 552 -25.77 34.45 4.90
CA SER A 552 -26.19 35.21 6.09
C SER A 552 -25.05 35.25 7.10
N GLU A 553 -24.65 36.45 7.52
CA GLU A 553 -23.67 36.62 8.60
C GLU A 553 -24.23 36.04 9.91
N VAL A 554 -23.46 35.14 10.53
CA VAL A 554 -23.84 34.44 11.77
C VAL A 554 -23.03 34.94 12.96
N SER A 555 -21.81 35.43 12.75
CA SER A 555 -20.94 35.92 13.81
C SER A 555 -19.86 36.88 13.29
N SER A 556 -19.38 37.75 14.17
CA SER A 556 -18.22 38.62 13.98
C SER A 556 -17.29 38.47 15.19
N ILE A 557 -16.04 38.08 14.96
CA ILE A 557 -15.12 37.58 15.98
C ILE A 557 -13.80 38.32 15.87
N THR A 558 -13.35 38.94 16.97
CA THR A 558 -11.98 39.45 17.08
C THR A 558 -11.07 38.38 17.66
N LEU A 559 -9.95 38.08 16.98
CA LEU A 559 -8.97 37.09 17.41
C LEU A 559 -8.11 37.66 18.56
N ASN A 560 -8.36 37.25 19.79
CA ASN A 560 -7.73 37.86 20.98
C ASN A 560 -6.43 37.17 21.43
N SER A 561 -6.20 35.94 20.97
CA SER A 561 -4.99 35.15 21.20
C SER A 561 -4.71 34.29 19.96
N VAL A 562 -3.66 33.46 20.03
CA VAL A 562 -3.31 32.54 18.93
C VAL A 562 -4.46 31.57 18.69
N MET A 563 -5.12 31.08 19.74
CA MET A 563 -6.35 30.29 19.62
C MET A 563 -7.56 31.01 20.22
N THR A 564 -8.51 31.44 19.38
CA THR A 564 -9.76 32.07 19.83
C THR A 564 -10.94 31.10 19.79
N ASN A 565 -11.49 30.75 20.95
CA ASN A 565 -12.63 29.82 21.09
C ASN A 565 -13.89 30.53 21.54
N VAL A 566 -14.90 30.63 20.68
CA VAL A 566 -16.11 31.40 20.99
C VAL A 566 -17.40 30.74 20.51
N SER A 567 -18.51 31.10 21.14
CA SER A 567 -19.85 30.82 20.63
C SER A 567 -20.25 31.86 19.59
N GLN A 568 -21.35 31.62 18.88
CA GLN A 568 -21.89 32.53 17.87
C GLN A 568 -22.05 33.98 18.37
N ASN A 569 -22.35 34.15 19.66
CA ASN A 569 -22.54 35.44 20.31
C ASN A 569 -21.24 36.03 20.91
N GLY A 570 -20.07 35.47 20.58
CA GLY A 570 -18.76 35.97 21.01
C GLY A 570 -18.39 35.65 22.47
N GLN A 571 -19.09 34.72 23.11
CA GLN A 571 -18.75 34.28 24.47
C GLN A 571 -17.68 33.19 24.41
N ASN A 572 -16.68 33.25 25.30
CA ASN A 572 -15.67 32.20 25.37
C ASN A 572 -16.31 30.82 25.61
N VAL A 573 -15.93 29.85 24.79
CA VAL A 573 -16.31 28.45 24.94
C VAL A 573 -15.09 27.70 25.47
N PRO A 574 -15.18 27.07 26.67
CA PRO A 574 -14.14 26.17 27.12
C PRO A 574 -14.05 24.98 26.15
N MET A 575 -12.89 24.76 25.56
CA MET A 575 -12.59 23.52 24.82
C MET A 575 -12.41 22.38 25.81
N ASN A 576 -12.78 21.16 25.39
CA ASN A 576 -12.34 19.98 26.11
C ASN A 576 -10.83 19.89 25.88
N GLN A 577 -10.04 20.21 26.90
CA GLN A 577 -8.61 19.97 26.81
C GLN A 577 -8.45 18.46 26.99
N GLY A 578 -7.86 17.77 26.01
CA GLY A 578 -7.34 16.42 26.20
C GLY A 578 -6.66 16.33 27.58
N PRO A 579 -6.84 15.22 28.32
CA PRO A 579 -6.54 15.15 29.74
C PRO A 579 -5.15 15.70 30.05
N GLN A 580 -5.09 16.92 30.60
CA GLN A 580 -3.84 17.56 31.00
C GLN A 580 -3.16 16.71 32.08
N GLY A 581 -2.21 15.86 31.67
CA GLY A 581 -1.02 15.50 32.42
C GLY A 581 -1.17 15.02 33.87
N ASP A 582 -2.34 14.56 34.33
CA ASP A 582 -2.46 13.89 35.63
C ASP A 582 -2.20 12.39 35.41
N ARG A 583 -0.91 12.04 35.39
CA ARG A 583 -0.33 10.70 35.11
C ARG A 583 -0.74 9.58 36.08
N ASN A 584 -1.95 9.60 36.66
CA ASN A 584 -2.25 8.66 37.75
C ASN A 584 -3.70 8.19 37.94
N GLN A 585 -4.61 8.36 36.97
CA GLN A 585 -5.90 7.67 37.04
C GLN A 585 -6.23 6.96 35.72
N GLY A 586 -6.24 5.63 35.81
CA GLY A 586 -6.57 4.71 34.72
C GLY A 586 -8.07 4.74 34.39
N GLY A 587 -8.47 5.68 33.55
CA GLY A 587 -9.70 5.53 32.77
C GLY A 587 -9.42 4.60 31.59
N GLN A 588 -9.98 3.40 31.62
CA GLN A 588 -10.13 2.58 30.41
C GLN A 588 -11.19 3.27 29.54
N ARG A 589 -10.81 3.76 28.35
CA ARG A 589 -11.80 4.00 27.28
C ARG A 589 -12.37 2.62 26.88
N PRO A 590 -13.67 2.50 26.58
CA PRO A 590 -14.24 1.26 26.07
C PRO A 590 -13.50 0.92 24.77
N GLY A 591 -12.85 -0.24 24.70
CA GLY A 591 -12.21 -0.66 23.46
C GLY A 591 -13.22 -0.63 22.31
N GLU A 592 -12.86 0.10 21.25
CA GLU A 592 -13.56 0.06 19.98
C GLU A 592 -13.57 -1.39 19.52
N GLN A 593 -14.78 -1.92 19.36
CA GLN A 593 -14.95 -3.24 18.78
C GLN A 593 -15.11 -3.01 17.29
N LYS A 594 -14.05 -3.27 16.52
CA LYS A 594 -14.16 -3.47 15.06
C LYS A 594 -15.39 -4.37 14.80
N PRO A 595 -16.37 -3.93 13.99
CA PRO A 595 -17.55 -4.73 13.69
C PRO A 595 -17.11 -6.09 13.14
N ARG A 596 -17.58 -7.18 13.75
CA ARG A 596 -17.43 -8.51 13.14
C ARG A 596 -18.32 -8.54 11.90
N MET A 597 -17.76 -8.78 10.72
CA MET A 597 -18.49 -9.45 9.65
C MET A 597 -17.85 -10.81 9.39
#